data_AF-A0A972PJB7-F1
#
_entry.id   AF-A0A972PJB7-F1
#
_cell.length_a   1.000
_cell.length_b   1.000
_cell.length_c   1.000
_cell.angle_alpha   90.00
_cell.angle_beta   90.00
_cell.angle_gamma   90.00
#
_symmetry.space_group_name_H-M   'P 1'
#
loop_
_entity.id
_entity.type
_entity.pdbx_description
1 polymer ?
#
loop_
_entity_poly.entity_id
_entity_poly.type
_entity_poly.pdbx_seq_one_letter_code
_entity_poly.pdbx_strand_id
1 'polypeptide(L)'
;MRAILHAAWQAFDRAVAAAQGKSLRTGPRGGGRSLEKMIAHNNGAEEAYLTALGGKAKPGTSDADLRLVMLDTLAASVRGEIPALGPRGGKRWSPRFFVRRVAWHALDHAWELEDRVQ
;
A
#
# COMPACT_ATOMS: atom_id res chain seq x y z
N MET A 1 9.62 12.62 1.03
CA MET A 1 8.59 11.75 0.40
C MET A 1 8.86 10.27 0.67
N ARG A 2 10.09 9.75 0.52
CA ARG A 2 10.39 8.35 0.84
C ARG A 2 10.23 8.01 2.33
N ALA A 3 10.70 8.89 3.22
CA ALA A 3 10.65 8.68 4.67
C ALA A 3 9.23 8.42 5.21
N ILE A 4 8.21 9.15 4.73
CA ILE A 4 6.82 8.95 5.19
C ILE A 4 6.25 7.61 4.71
N LEU A 5 6.60 7.16 3.49
CA LEU A 5 6.18 5.84 3.01
C LEU A 5 6.81 4.72 3.84
N HIS A 6 8.13 4.81 4.09
CA HIS A 6 8.80 3.85 4.97
C HIS A 6 8.19 3.82 6.36
N ALA A 7 7.92 4.98 6.97
CA ALA A 7 7.30 5.04 8.29
C ALA A 7 5.90 4.42 8.31
N ALA A 8 5.08 4.69 7.29
CA ALA A 8 3.74 4.11 7.16
C ALA A 8 3.78 2.59 6.97
N TRP A 9 4.66 2.09 6.09
CA TRP A 9 4.86 0.66 5.89
C TRP A 9 5.37 -0.04 7.14
N GLN A 10 6.33 0.55 7.84
CA GLN A 10 6.81 0.01 9.12
C GLN A 10 5.72 -0.02 10.18
N ALA A 11 4.82 0.97 10.21
CA ALA A 11 3.67 0.95 11.12
C ALA A 11 2.73 -0.22 10.78
N PHE A 12 2.40 -0.39 9.51
CA PHE A 12 1.60 -1.53 9.04
C PHE A 12 2.25 -2.88 9.37
N ASP A 13 3.55 -3.05 9.08
CA ASP A 13 4.28 -4.30 9.34
C ASP A 13 4.32 -4.62 10.84
N ARG A 14 4.48 -3.60 11.71
CA ARG A 14 4.42 -3.78 13.17
C ARG A 14 3.03 -4.20 13.63
N ALA A 15 1.97 -3.59 13.09
CA ALA A 15 0.59 -3.95 13.42
C ALA A 15 0.28 -5.39 12.99
N VAL A 16 0.73 -5.79 11.79
CA VAL A 16 0.64 -7.18 11.31
C VAL A 16 1.37 -8.13 12.25
N ALA A 17 2.62 -7.83 12.61
CA ALA A 17 3.40 -8.66 13.53
C ALA A 17 2.72 -8.79 14.91
N ALA A 18 2.15 -7.71 15.44
CA ALA A 18 1.45 -7.71 16.71
C ALA A 18 0.14 -8.53 16.69
N ALA A 19 -0.48 -8.68 15.51
CA ALA A 19 -1.72 -9.42 15.29
C ALA A 19 -1.51 -10.89 14.90
N GLN A 20 -0.28 -11.31 14.55
CA GLN A 20 0.00 -12.69 14.19
C GLN A 20 -0.34 -13.66 15.34
N GLY A 21 -1.07 -14.72 15.01
CA GLY A 21 -1.51 -15.74 15.97
C GLY A 21 -2.65 -15.30 16.91
N LYS A 22 -3.18 -14.08 16.74
CA LYS A 22 -4.27 -13.54 17.56
C LYS A 22 -5.59 -13.48 16.79
N SER A 23 -6.70 -13.45 17.51
CA SER A 23 -8.00 -13.22 16.88
C SER A 23 -8.22 -11.73 16.62
N LEU A 24 -8.91 -11.41 15.54
CA LEU A 24 -9.36 -10.05 15.25
C LEU A 24 -10.85 -9.93 15.56
N ARG A 25 -11.20 -8.98 16.42
CA ARG A 25 -12.59 -8.63 16.74
C ARG A 25 -13.36 -8.36 15.45
N THR A 26 -14.55 -8.94 15.37
CA THR A 26 -15.50 -8.70 14.28
C THR A 26 -16.39 -7.50 14.60
N GLY A 27 -16.93 -6.87 13.55
CA GLY A 27 -17.89 -5.78 13.70
C GLY A 27 -19.26 -6.27 14.20
N PRO A 28 -20.20 -5.35 14.50
CA PRO A 28 -21.49 -5.68 15.12
C PRO A 28 -22.36 -6.70 14.38
N ARG A 29 -22.11 -6.89 13.07
CA ARG A 29 -22.82 -7.88 12.23
C ARG A 29 -21.94 -9.08 11.86
N GLY A 30 -20.90 -9.37 12.63
CA GLY A 30 -19.94 -10.45 12.38
C GLY A 30 -19.00 -10.20 11.19
N GLY A 31 -19.04 -9.03 10.58
CA GLY A 31 -18.19 -8.66 9.44
C GLY A 31 -16.76 -8.30 9.85
N GLY A 32 -15.85 -8.31 8.88
CA GLY A 32 -14.44 -7.95 9.07
C GLY A 32 -13.53 -8.84 8.24
N ARG A 33 -12.41 -8.29 7.77
CA ARG A 33 -11.37 -9.11 7.10
C ARG A 33 -10.55 -9.85 8.16
N SER A 34 -10.12 -11.07 7.85
CA SER A 34 -9.05 -11.75 8.61
C SER A 34 -7.72 -11.03 8.39
N LEU A 35 -6.72 -11.33 9.20
CA LEU A 35 -5.38 -10.75 9.07
C LEU A 35 -4.83 -10.97 7.65
N GLU A 36 -4.94 -12.19 7.12
CA GLU A 36 -4.46 -12.55 5.78
C GLU A 36 -5.18 -11.75 4.70
N LYS A 37 -6.50 -11.57 4.85
CA LYS A 37 -7.30 -10.77 3.90
C LYS A 37 -6.98 -9.28 3.97
N MET A 38 -6.56 -8.76 5.13
CA MET A 38 -6.12 -7.36 5.26
C MET A 38 -4.77 -7.15 4.60
N ILE A 39 -3.81 -8.05 4.82
CA ILE A 39 -2.49 -8.02 4.16
C ILE A 39 -2.66 -8.09 2.64
N ALA A 40 -3.40 -9.08 2.15
CA ALA A 40 -3.67 -9.24 0.71
C ALA A 40 -4.38 -8.01 0.11
N HIS A 41 -5.28 -7.37 0.87
CA HIS A 41 -5.96 -6.15 0.43
C HIS A 41 -4.99 -4.96 0.35
N ASN A 42 -4.11 -4.76 1.34
CA ASN A 42 -3.11 -3.71 1.30
C ASN A 42 -2.20 -3.88 0.08
N ASN A 43 -1.64 -5.07 -0.11
CA ASN A 43 -0.69 -5.33 -1.19
C ASN A 43 -1.34 -5.22 -2.58
N GLY A 44 -2.57 -5.75 -2.74
CA GLY A 44 -3.33 -5.58 -3.97
C GLY A 44 -3.66 -4.11 -4.29
N ALA A 45 -3.88 -3.29 -3.26
CA ALA A 45 -4.04 -1.85 -3.45
C ALA A 45 -2.72 -1.17 -3.84
N GLU A 46 -1.60 -1.56 -3.24
CA GLU A 46 -0.26 -1.06 -3.59
C GLU A 46 0.09 -1.33 -5.06
N GLU A 47 -0.21 -2.53 -5.58
CA GLU A 47 -0.04 -2.84 -7.01
C GLU A 47 -0.88 -1.94 -7.91
N ALA A 48 -2.14 -1.68 -7.53
CA ALA A 48 -3.03 -0.80 -8.26
C ALA A 48 -2.52 0.66 -8.24
N TYR A 49 -2.02 1.13 -7.10
CA TYR A 49 -1.45 2.46 -6.95
C TYR A 49 -0.14 2.62 -7.72
N LEU A 50 0.71 1.59 -7.76
CA LEU A 50 1.90 1.54 -8.61
C LEU A 50 1.53 1.75 -10.08
N THR A 51 0.51 1.03 -10.54
CA THR A 51 -0.02 1.16 -11.91
C THR A 51 -0.56 2.57 -12.17
N ALA A 52 -1.27 3.16 -11.21
CA ALA A 52 -1.80 4.52 -11.31
C ALA A 52 -0.70 5.59 -11.39
N LEU A 53 0.45 5.36 -10.75
CA LEU A 53 1.64 6.20 -10.85
C LEU A 53 2.38 6.01 -12.19
N GLY A 54 2.19 4.86 -12.85
CA GLY A 54 2.78 4.54 -14.14
C GLY A 54 3.84 3.44 -14.11
N GLY A 55 4.06 2.80 -12.96
CA GLY A 55 4.93 1.64 -12.83
C GLY A 55 4.19 0.33 -13.04
N LYS A 56 4.91 -0.78 -13.05
CA LYS A 56 4.34 -2.13 -13.12
C LYS A 56 5.28 -3.13 -12.46
N ALA A 57 4.76 -3.93 -11.53
CA ALA A 57 5.48 -5.04 -10.95
C ALA A 57 5.47 -6.25 -11.90
N LYS A 58 6.49 -7.10 -11.81
CA LYS A 58 6.51 -8.37 -12.55
C LYS A 58 5.55 -9.37 -11.88
N PRO A 59 4.93 -10.30 -12.62
CA PRO A 59 4.19 -11.38 -12.00
C PRO A 59 5.07 -12.13 -10.98
N GLY A 60 4.54 -12.40 -9.78
CA GLY A 60 5.27 -13.07 -8.70
C GLY A 60 6.26 -12.18 -7.94
N THR A 61 6.22 -10.85 -8.12
CA THR A 61 6.97 -9.92 -7.27
C THR A 61 6.52 -10.08 -5.82
N SER A 62 7.47 -10.19 -4.88
CA SER A 62 7.15 -10.25 -3.46
C SER A 62 6.65 -8.91 -2.93
N ASP A 63 5.96 -8.88 -1.79
CA ASP A 63 5.49 -7.63 -1.19
C ASP A 63 6.65 -6.67 -0.85
N ALA A 64 7.78 -7.22 -0.39
CA ALA A 64 8.97 -6.44 -0.11
C ALA A 64 9.54 -5.81 -1.39
N ASP A 65 9.61 -6.58 -2.48
CA ASP A 65 10.10 -6.10 -3.77
C ASP A 65 9.12 -5.10 -4.41
N LEU A 66 7.80 -5.25 -4.18
CA LEU A 66 6.79 -4.32 -4.67
C LEU A 66 7.06 -2.90 -4.13
N ARG A 67 7.35 -2.77 -2.84
CA ARG A 67 7.68 -1.48 -2.21
C ARG A 67 8.94 -0.85 -2.82
N LEU A 68 9.95 -1.65 -3.20
CA LEU A 68 11.12 -1.16 -3.92
C LEU A 68 10.74 -0.60 -5.29
N VAL A 69 9.96 -1.36 -6.07
CA VAL A 69 9.47 -0.93 -7.38
C VAL A 69 8.64 0.36 -7.28
N MET A 70 7.83 0.51 -6.22
CA MET A 70 7.08 1.74 -5.94
C MET A 70 8.00 2.93 -5.68
N LEU A 71 9.07 2.77 -4.91
CA LEU A 71 10.03 3.84 -4.60
C LEU A 71 10.85 4.28 -5.81
N ASP A 72 11.16 3.34 -6.71
CA ASP A 72 11.87 3.61 -7.96
C ASP A 72 10.96 4.30 -8.97
N THR A 73 9.72 3.82 -9.11
CA THR A 73 8.69 4.46 -9.96
C THR A 73 8.40 5.87 -9.46
N LEU A 74 8.32 6.08 -8.14
CA LEU A 74 8.16 7.41 -7.56
C LEU A 74 9.33 8.33 -7.91
N ALA A 75 10.56 7.84 -7.85
CA ALA A 75 11.72 8.64 -8.20
C ALA A 75 11.73 9.04 -9.68
N ALA A 76 11.43 8.10 -10.58
CA ALA A 76 11.27 8.36 -12.01
C ALA A 76 10.15 9.38 -12.29
N SER A 77 9.00 9.22 -11.62
CA SER A 77 7.88 10.17 -11.73
C SER A 77 8.25 11.58 -11.28
N VAL A 78 9.00 11.72 -10.17
CA VAL A 78 9.49 13.02 -9.68
C VAL A 78 10.49 13.66 -10.65
N ARG A 79 11.32 12.86 -11.32
CA ARG A 79 12.24 13.35 -12.37
C ARG A 79 11.55 13.65 -13.71
N GLY A 80 10.24 13.40 -13.82
CA GLY A 80 9.49 13.62 -15.06
C GLY A 80 9.72 12.55 -16.14
N GLU A 81 10.32 11.42 -15.79
CA GLU A 81 10.62 10.33 -16.72
C GLU A 81 9.39 9.48 -17.06
N ILE A 82 8.32 9.63 -16.27
CA ILE A 82 7.04 8.95 -16.48
C ILE A 82 6.05 9.93 -17.13
N PRO A 83 5.55 9.65 -18.35
CA PRO A 83 4.56 10.50 -19.01
C PRO A 83 3.31 10.76 -18.16
N ALA A 84 2.75 11.96 -18.18
CA ALA A 84 1.57 12.32 -17.39
C ALA A 84 0.30 11.54 -17.79
N LEU A 85 0.24 11.03 -19.02
CA LEU A 85 -0.84 10.20 -19.54
C LEU A 85 -0.37 8.76 -19.71
N GLY A 86 -1.24 7.82 -19.37
CA GLY A 86 -1.04 6.40 -19.65
C GLY A 86 -1.29 6.08 -21.14
N PRO A 87 -0.95 4.86 -21.58
CA PRO A 87 -1.07 4.43 -22.98
C PRO A 87 -2.52 4.45 -23.52
N ARG A 88 -3.52 4.45 -22.64
CA ARG A 88 -4.96 4.57 -22.98
C ARG A 88 -5.53 5.97 -22.71
N GLY A 89 -4.68 7.00 -22.59
CA GLY A 89 -5.09 8.38 -22.37
C GLY A 89 -5.52 8.75 -20.94
N GLY A 90 -5.60 7.79 -20.02
CA GLY A 90 -5.91 8.06 -18.61
C GLY A 90 -4.81 8.85 -17.91
N LYS A 91 -5.19 9.83 -17.06
CA LYS A 91 -4.23 10.63 -16.28
C LYS A 91 -3.56 9.75 -15.22
N ARG A 92 -2.23 9.78 -15.17
CA ARG A 92 -1.46 9.18 -14.08
C ARG A 92 -1.53 10.05 -12.83
N TRP A 93 -1.32 9.44 -11.68
CA TRP A 93 -1.26 10.15 -10.42
C TRP A 93 -0.01 11.02 -10.34
N SER A 94 -0.13 12.18 -9.69
CA SER A 94 1.06 12.97 -9.35
C SER A 94 1.86 12.27 -8.24
N PRO A 95 3.19 12.46 -8.18
CA PRO A 95 4.02 11.93 -7.10
C PRO A 95 3.50 12.25 -5.70
N ARG A 96 3.03 13.49 -5.50
CA ARG A 96 2.50 13.96 -4.21
C ARG A 96 1.20 13.25 -3.83
N PHE A 97 0.31 13.04 -4.79
CA PHE A 97 -0.94 12.34 -4.54
C PHE A 97 -0.69 10.86 -4.22
N PHE A 98 0.18 10.21 -4.98
CA PHE A 98 0.59 8.83 -4.74
C PHE A 98 1.13 8.63 -3.32
N VAL A 99 2.09 9.46 -2.89
CA VAL A 99 2.67 9.37 -1.55
C VAL A 99 1.60 9.51 -0.46
N ARG A 100 0.68 10.48 -0.61
CA ARG A 100 -0.40 10.69 0.36
C ARG A 100 -1.35 9.50 0.42
N ARG A 101 -1.74 8.96 -0.74
CA ARG A 101 -2.72 7.87 -0.82
C ARG A 101 -2.17 6.57 -0.26
N VAL A 102 -0.93 6.22 -0.60
CA VAL A 102 -0.25 5.01 -0.08
C VAL A 102 -0.06 5.13 1.43
N ALA A 103 0.49 6.24 1.92
CA ALA A 103 0.73 6.43 3.35
C ALA A 103 -0.57 6.39 4.16
N TRP A 104 -1.61 7.10 3.72
CA TRP A 104 -2.92 7.08 4.39
C TRP A 104 -3.50 5.66 4.44
N HIS A 105 -3.48 4.93 3.31
CA HIS A 105 -4.10 3.61 3.22
C HIS A 105 -3.38 2.56 4.08
N ALA A 106 -2.05 2.57 4.10
CA ALA A 106 -1.27 1.69 4.97
C ALA A 106 -1.51 1.99 6.46
N LEU A 107 -1.56 3.28 6.85
CA LEU A 107 -1.83 3.68 8.23
C LEU A 107 -3.26 3.36 8.66
N ASP A 108 -4.25 3.57 7.78
CA ASP A 108 -5.65 3.21 8.03
C ASP A 108 -5.80 1.73 8.39
N HIS A 109 -5.14 0.84 7.65
CA HIS A 109 -5.16 -0.59 7.98
C HIS A 109 -4.27 -0.97 9.16
N ALA A 110 -3.19 -0.23 9.43
CA ALA A 110 -2.39 -0.42 10.64
C ALA A 110 -3.26 -0.16 11.89
N TRP A 111 -3.97 0.98 11.91
CA TRP A 111 -4.88 1.33 13.00
C TRP A 111 -6.08 0.38 13.09
N GLU A 112 -6.64 -0.05 11.95
CA GLU A 112 -7.69 -1.07 11.96
C GLU A 112 -7.23 -2.38 12.63
N LEU A 113 -5.99 -2.82 12.38
CA LEU A 113 -5.41 -4.01 13.03
C LEU A 113 -5.22 -3.78 14.53
N GLU A 114 -4.61 -2.66 14.91
CA GLU A 114 -4.34 -2.31 16.31
C GLU A 114 -5.63 -2.22 17.13
N ASP A 115 -6.70 -1.68 16.56
CA ASP A 115 -8.00 -1.58 17.21
C ASP A 115 -8.68 -2.94 17.40
N ARG A 116 -8.48 -3.87 16.46
CA ARG A 116 -9.23 -5.12 16.38
C ARG A 116 -8.53 -6.30 17.03
N VAL A 117 -7.22 -6.27 17.24
CA VAL A 117 -6.47 -7.38 17.83
C VAL A 117 -6.96 -7.71 19.25
N GLN A 118 -7.04 -9.01 19.58
CA GLN A 118 -7.47 -9.54 20.87
C GLN A 118 -6.49 -10.61 21.40
#